data_AF-A0A954SUG3-F1
#
_entry.id   AF-A0A954SUG3-F1
#
_cell.length_a   1.000
_cell.length_b   1.000
_cell.length_c   1.000
_cell.angle_alpha   90.00
_cell.angle_beta   90.00
_cell.angle_gamma   90.00
#
_symmetry.space_group_name_H-M   'P 1'
#
loop_
_entity.id
_entity.type
_entity.pdbx_description
1 polymer ?
#
loop_
_entity_poly.entity_id
_entity_poly.type
_entity_poly.pdbx_seq_one_letter_code
_entity_poly.pdbx_strand_id
1 'polypeptide(L)' 'YTLEEVGRIFKVTRERIRQIEAKAVRKLQQPSRSQELSGFLD' A
#
# COMPACT_ATOMS: atom_id res chain seq x y z
N TYR A 1 -0.54 12.74 -2.73
CA TYR A 1 -1.92 12.29 -2.53
C TYR A 1 -2.09 11.81 -1.10
N THR A 2 -2.94 12.48 -0.31
CA THR A 2 -3.34 12.03 1.04
C THR A 2 -4.35 10.89 0.97
N LEU A 3 -4.55 10.12 2.05
CA LEU A 3 -5.57 9.06 2.09
C LEU A 3 -6.97 9.62 1.84
N GLU A 4 -7.24 10.85 2.29
CA GLU A 4 -8.46 11.60 2.04
C GLU A 4 -8.64 11.96 0.56
N GLU A 5 -7.58 12.45 -0.10
CA GLU A 5 -7.61 12.74 -1.54
C GLU A 5 -7.84 11.48 -2.37
N VAL A 6 -7.13 10.39 -2.05
CA VAL A 6 -7.34 9.09 -2.69
C VAL A 6 -8.76 8.58 -2.45
N GLY A 7 -9.27 8.71 -1.22
CA GLY A 7 -10.66 8.36 -0.89
C GLY A 7 -11.67 9.12 -1.76
N ARG A 8 -11.49 10.43 -1.97
CA ARG A 8 -12.35 11.22 -2.87
C ARG A 8 -12.28 10.74 -4.32
N ILE A 9 -11.09 10.48 -4.85
CA ILE A 9 -10.89 10.00 -6.24
C ILE A 9 -11.61 8.66 -6.45
N PHE A 10 -11.42 7.72 -5.53
CA PHE A 10 -12.00 6.38 -5.63
C PHE A 10 -13.42 6.27 -5.06
N LYS A 11 -14.01 7.38 -4.60
CA LYS A 11 -15.34 7.43 -3.95
C LYS A 11 -15.49 6.45 -2.79
N VAL A 12 -14.44 6.30 -1.98
CA VAL A 12 -14.42 5.45 -0.79
C VAL A 12 -13.93 6.22 0.43
N THR A 13 -14.13 5.67 1.62
CA THR A 13 -13.68 6.32 2.85
C THR A 13 -12.16 6.26 2.99
N ARG A 14 -11.59 7.24 3.69
CA ARG A 14 -10.18 7.26 4.11
C ARG A 14 -9.77 5.95 4.80
N GLU A 15 -10.63 5.44 5.68
CA GLU A 15 -10.43 4.18 6.40
C GLU A 15 -10.29 3.00 5.44
N ARG A 16 -11.09 2.96 4.36
CA ARG A 16 -11.00 1.92 3.34
C ARG A 16 -9.67 1.99 2.57
N ILE A 17 -9.18 3.18 2.23
CA ILE A 17 -7.86 3.34 1.59
C ILE A 17 -6.75 2.82 2.50
N ARG A 18 -6.75 3.20 3.78
CA ARG A 18 -5.76 2.73 4.76
C ARG A 18 -5.78 1.20 4.91
N GLN A 19 -6.94 0.56 4.91
CA GLN A 19 -7.03 -0.91 4.94
C GLN A 19 -6.43 -1.56 3.69
N ILE A 20 -6.67 -0.99 2.50
CA ILE A 20 -6.12 -1.48 1.24
C ILE A 20 -4.59 -1.32 1.23
N GLU A 21 -4.09 -0.17 1.68
CA GLU A 21 -2.66 0.11 1.84
C GLU A 21 -1.99 -0.92 2.76
N ALA A 22 -2.51 -1.12 3.97
CA ALA A 22 -1.98 -2.10 4.90
C ALA A 22 -1.95 -3.52 4.29
N LYS A 23 -3.01 -3.91 3.56
CA LYS A 23 -3.06 -5.20 2.86
C LYS A 23 -2.04 -5.28 1.72
N ALA A 24 -1.81 -4.19 0.99
CA ALA A 24 -0.85 -4.14 -0.10
C ALA A 24 0.59 -4.23 0.42
N VAL A 25 0.93 -3.47 1.46
CA VAL A 25 2.24 -3.54 2.13
C VAL A 25 2.53 -4.95 2.62
N ARG A 26 1.57 -5.58 3.31
CA ARG A 26 1.70 -6.98 3.77
C ARG A 26 1.96 -7.95 2.61
N LYS A 27 1.37 -7.73 1.44
CA LYS A 27 1.64 -8.56 0.24
C LYS A 27 3.05 -8.32 -0.28
N LEU A 28 3.52 -7.07 -0.34
CA LEU A 28 4.87 -6.73 -0.83
C LEU A 28 5.97 -7.27 0.10
N GLN A 29 5.69 -7.42 1.39
CA GLN A 29 6.60 -8.03 2.36
C GLN A 29 6.75 -9.55 2.21
N GLN A 30 5.95 -10.22 1.38
CA GLN A 30 6.11 -11.66 1.16
C GLN A 30 7.45 -11.96 0.45
N PRO A 31 8.19 -13.03 0.83
CA PRO A 31 9.53 -13.30 0.32
C PRO A 31 9.64 -13.28 -1.21
N SER A 32 8.66 -13.86 -1.91
CA SER A 32 8.65 -13.90 -3.38
C SER A 32 8.52 -12.52 -4.05
N ARG A 33 8.09 -11.48 -3.33
CA ARG A 33 7.94 -10.11 -3.83
C ARG A 33 8.97 -9.16 -3.24
N SER A 34 9.38 -9.38 -1.99
CA SER A 34 10.38 -8.55 -1.33
C SER A 34 11.80 -8.82 -1.83
N GLN A 35 12.09 -10.00 -2.39
CA GLN A 35 13.40 -10.33 -2.97
C GLN A 35 13.86 -9.37 -4.06
N GLU A 36 12.95 -8.93 -4.94
CA GLU A 36 13.28 -7.94 -5.99
C GLU A 36 13.57 -6.55 -5.40
N LEU A 37 12.97 -6.25 -4.24
CA LEU A 37 13.07 -4.95 -3.58
C LEU A 37 14.21 -4.87 -2.55
N SER A 38 14.74 -6.01 -2.08
CA SER A 38 15.73 -6.04 -1.01
C SER A 38 17.07 -5.42 -1.38
N GLY A 39 17.43 -5.43 -2.66
CA GLY A 39 18.67 -4.83 -3.16
C GLY A 39 18.66 -3.29 -3.22
N PHE A 40 17.55 -2.64 -2.83
CA PHE A 40 17.41 -1.18 -2.83
C PHE A 40 17.49 -0.57 -1.42
N LEU A 41 17.75 -1.38 -0.39
CA LEU A 41 17.75 -0.97 1.03
C LEU A 41 19.16 -0.69 1.59
N ASP A 42 20.17 -0.46 0.74
CA ASP A 42 21.53 -0.10 1.14
C ASP A 42 21.60 1.24 1.92
#